data_AF-A0A9E0F477-F1
#
_entry.id   AF-A0A9E0F477-F1
#
_cell.length_a   1.000
_cell.length_b   1.000
_cell.length_c   1.000
_cell.angle_alpha   90.00
_cell.angle_beta   90.00
_cell.angle_gamma   90.00
#
_symmetry.space_group_name_H-M   'P 1'
#
loop_
_entity.id
_entity.type
_entity.pdbx_description
1 polymer ?
#
loop_
_entity_poly.entity_id
_entity_poly.type
_entity_poly.pdbx_seq_one_letter_code
_entity_poly.pdbx_strand_id
1 'polypeptide(L)'
;ILPENERSQYMGKDDPNKDKEATEGMVAMCWAWAALTHLQLSPEIVFHNNGYKGQSLQIIHGYQSGAYMGLPMLQLYDMAYEPHQAIARGLNPFPFMYKWINK
;
A
#
# COMPACT_ATOMS: atom_id res chain seq x y z
N ILE A 1 -19.14 2.74 -20.10
CA ILE A 1 -18.72 1.47 -19.46
C ILE A 1 -18.62 0.45 -20.59
N LEU A 2 -17.44 -0.15 -20.81
CA LEU A 2 -17.26 -1.11 -21.91
C LEU A 2 -18.06 -2.40 -21.65
N PRO A 3 -18.66 -3.00 -22.69
CA PRO A 3 -19.47 -4.21 -22.57
C PRO A 3 -18.62 -5.42 -22.16
N GLU A 4 -19.26 -6.37 -21.47
CA GLU A 4 -18.60 -7.49 -20.78
C GLU A 4 -17.83 -8.43 -21.73
N ASN A 5 -18.35 -8.63 -22.94
CA ASN A 5 -17.75 -9.44 -23.99
C ASN A 5 -16.47 -8.83 -24.61
N GLU A 6 -16.23 -7.53 -24.43
CA GLU A 6 -15.04 -6.85 -24.93
C GLU A 6 -13.93 -6.74 -23.86
N ARG A 7 -14.23 -7.00 -22.58
CA ARG A 7 -13.20 -6.97 -21.52
C ARG A 7 -12.19 -8.10 -21.66
N SER A 8 -12.64 -9.29 -22.06
CA SER A 8 -11.78 -10.46 -22.25
C SER A 8 -10.74 -10.27 -23.36
N GLN A 9 -11.03 -9.43 -24.37
CA GLN A 9 -10.09 -9.10 -25.46
C GLN A 9 -8.85 -8.32 -24.99
N TYR A 10 -8.95 -7.59 -23.87
CA TYR A 10 -7.84 -6.81 -23.31
C TYR A 10 -7.12 -7.52 -22.16
N MET A 11 -7.69 -8.60 -21.63
CA MET A 11 -7.11 -9.44 -20.58
C MET A 11 -6.15 -10.49 -21.17
N GLY A 12 -5.09 -10.05 -21.85
CA GLY A 12 -4.14 -11.01 -22.43
C GLY A 12 -3.00 -10.46 -23.29
N LYS A 13 -2.73 -9.15 -23.28
CA LYS A 13 -1.51 -8.60 -23.88
C LYS A 13 -0.59 -8.13 -22.77
N ASP A 14 0.72 -8.35 -22.94
CA ASP A 14 1.77 -7.85 -22.06
C ASP A 14 1.61 -6.33 -21.92
N ASP A 15 0.92 -5.90 -20.86
CA ASP A 15 0.78 -4.50 -20.53
C ASP A 15 2.12 -4.03 -19.92
N PRO A 16 2.87 -3.16 -20.61
CA PRO A 16 4.17 -2.71 -20.14
C PRO A 16 4.09 -1.93 -18.81
N ASN A 17 2.90 -1.47 -18.40
CA ASN A 17 2.70 -0.74 -17.15
C ASN A 17 2.27 -1.62 -15.98
N LYS A 18 1.94 -2.89 -16.21
CA LYS A 18 1.36 -3.78 -15.20
C LYS A 18 2.20 -3.85 -13.91
N ASP A 19 3.52 -3.92 -14.05
CA ASP A 19 4.44 -4.01 -12.91
C ASP A 19 4.54 -2.67 -12.17
N LYS A 20 4.50 -1.56 -12.91
CA LYS A 20 4.46 -0.21 -12.35
C LYS A 20 3.17 0.01 -11.57
N GLU A 21 2.02 -0.34 -12.14
CA GLU A 21 0.71 -0.23 -11.49
C GLU A 21 0.63 -1.10 -10.23
N ALA A 22 1.16 -2.32 -10.29
CA ALA A 22 1.25 -3.20 -9.13
C ALA A 22 2.10 -2.57 -8.02
N THR A 23 3.26 -2.00 -8.39
CA THR A 23 4.15 -1.30 -7.44
C THR A 23 3.46 -0.08 -6.83
N GLU A 24 2.85 0.79 -7.65
CA GLU A 24 2.11 1.97 -7.20
C GLU A 24 0.94 1.59 -6.29
N GLY A 25 0.24 0.49 -6.59
CA GLY A 25 -0.79 -0.08 -5.73
C GLY A 25 -0.26 -0.48 -4.35
N MET A 26 0.92 -1.11 -4.28
CA MET A 26 1.56 -1.44 -2.99
C MET A 26 1.93 -0.19 -2.19
N VAL A 27 2.47 0.84 -2.84
CA VAL A 27 2.78 2.12 -2.18
C VAL A 27 1.52 2.79 -1.64
N ALA A 28 0.45 2.82 -2.44
CA ALA A 28 -0.83 3.40 -2.05
C ALA A 28 -1.46 2.65 -0.86
N MET A 29 -1.40 1.31 -0.85
CA MET A 29 -1.85 0.51 0.29
C MET A 29 -1.05 0.82 1.57
N CYS A 30 0.27 0.90 1.48
CA CYS A 30 1.13 1.21 2.62
C CYS A 30 0.85 2.61 3.18
N TRP A 31 0.68 3.59 2.29
CA TRP A 31 0.30 4.96 2.67
C TRP A 31 -1.06 4.99 3.36
N ALA A 32 -2.05 4.26 2.83
CA ALA A 32 -3.39 4.19 3.40
C ALA A 32 -3.38 3.54 4.79
N TRP A 33 -2.57 2.50 4.99
CA TRP A 33 -2.35 1.90 6.31
C TRP A 33 -1.83 2.92 7.34
N ALA A 34 -0.85 3.74 6.94
CA ALA A 34 -0.35 4.80 7.79
C ALA A 34 -1.43 5.85 8.11
N ALA A 35 -2.21 6.26 7.11
CA ALA A 35 -3.31 7.22 7.27
C ALA A 35 -4.38 6.70 8.24
N LEU A 36 -4.80 5.44 8.08
CA LEU A 36 -5.75 4.78 8.98
C LEU A 36 -5.22 4.74 10.41
N THR A 37 -3.94 4.39 10.59
CA THR A 37 -3.33 4.35 11.93
C THR A 37 -3.25 5.74 12.56
N HIS A 38 -2.84 6.75 11.79
CA HIS A 38 -2.76 8.14 12.25
C HIS A 38 -4.12 8.71 12.67
N LEU A 39 -5.17 8.38 11.91
CA LEU A 39 -6.55 8.82 12.17
C LEU A 39 -7.30 7.91 13.15
N GLN A 40 -6.68 6.83 13.61
CA GLN A 40 -7.29 5.82 14.50
C GLN A 40 -8.58 5.21 13.92
N LEU A 41 -8.55 4.92 12.62
CA LEU A 41 -9.66 4.35 11.88
C LEU A 41 -9.47 2.84 11.65
N SER A 42 -10.60 2.13 11.53
CA SER A 42 -10.60 0.69 11.26
C SER A 42 -10.00 0.39 9.88
N PRO A 43 -9.08 -0.60 9.75
CA PRO A 43 -8.47 -0.95 8.47
C PRO A 43 -9.47 -1.37 7.39
N GLU A 44 -10.59 -1.97 7.80
CA GLU A 44 -11.65 -2.47 6.93
C GLU A 44 -12.30 -1.38 6.09
N ILE A 45 -12.15 -0.09 6.45
CA ILE A 45 -12.60 1.06 5.66
C ILE A 45 -11.91 1.09 4.29
N VAL A 46 -10.62 0.79 4.24
CA VAL A 46 -9.84 0.72 2.99
C VAL A 46 -9.76 -0.73 2.51
N PHE A 47 -9.37 -1.63 3.41
CA PHE A 47 -9.18 -3.05 3.17
C PHE A 47 -10.47 -3.85 3.42
N HIS A 48 -11.53 -3.49 2.69
CA HIS A 48 -12.84 -4.14 2.79
C HIS A 48 -12.80 -5.60 2.31
N ASN A 49 -13.62 -6.48 2.90
CA ASN A 49 -13.57 -7.94 2.65
C ASN A 49 -13.65 -8.36 1.18
N ASN A 50 -14.40 -7.63 0.35
CA ASN A 50 -14.55 -7.94 -1.09
C ASN A 50 -13.48 -7.26 -1.97
N GLY A 51 -12.59 -6.47 -1.36
CA GLY A 51 -11.49 -5.78 -2.02
C GLY A 51 -10.29 -6.70 -2.28
N TYR A 52 -9.29 -6.18 -2.97
CA TYR A 52 -7.97 -6.82 -3.14
C TYR A 52 -8.01 -8.29 -3.58
N LYS A 53 -8.99 -8.66 -4.42
CA LYS A 53 -9.23 -10.04 -4.89
C LYS A 53 -9.42 -11.03 -3.74
N GLY A 54 -10.09 -10.61 -2.66
CA GLY A 54 -10.38 -11.42 -1.49
C GLY A 54 -9.20 -11.59 -0.52
N GLN A 55 -8.13 -10.79 -0.68
CA GLN A 55 -6.91 -10.89 0.15
C GLN A 55 -6.83 -9.84 1.27
N SER A 56 -7.90 -9.10 1.53
CA SER A 56 -7.89 -7.98 2.48
C SER A 56 -7.45 -8.39 3.89
N LEU A 57 -7.92 -9.54 4.39
CA LEU A 57 -7.52 -10.05 5.71
C LEU A 57 -6.02 -10.37 5.79
N GLN A 58 -5.46 -10.96 4.72
CA GLN A 58 -4.04 -11.28 4.63
C GLN A 58 -3.20 -9.99 4.61
N ILE A 59 -3.66 -8.96 3.91
CA ILE A 59 -2.99 -7.65 3.86
C ILE A 59 -3.01 -7.00 5.26
N ILE A 60 -4.18 -6.95 5.91
CA ILE A 60 -4.31 -6.41 7.28
C ILE A 60 -3.38 -7.14 8.24
N HIS A 61 -3.42 -8.48 8.28
CA HIS A 61 -2.54 -9.28 9.15
C HIS A 61 -1.05 -9.06 8.82
N GLY A 62 -0.71 -8.94 7.54
CA GLY A 62 0.65 -8.60 7.11
C GLY A 62 1.11 -7.28 7.70
N TYR A 63 0.32 -6.22 7.55
CA TYR A 63 0.67 -4.91 8.09
C TYR A 63 0.66 -4.86 9.62
N GLN A 64 -0.24 -5.58 10.29
CA GLN A 64 -0.22 -5.72 11.76
C GLN A 64 1.04 -6.43 12.26
N SER A 65 1.58 -7.38 11.48
CA SER A 65 2.80 -8.13 11.82
C SER A 65 4.10 -7.45 11.38
N GLY A 66 4.04 -6.26 10.78
CA GLY A 66 5.21 -5.51 10.34
C GLY A 66 5.63 -5.76 8.88
N ALA A 67 4.89 -6.55 8.12
CA ALA A 67 5.18 -6.86 6.72
C ALA A 67 4.65 -5.76 5.77
N TYR A 68 5.27 -4.58 5.79
CA TYR A 68 4.83 -3.39 5.07
C TYR A 68 5.22 -3.37 3.57
N MET A 69 4.48 -4.09 2.74
CA MET A 69 4.53 -3.96 1.27
C MET A 69 4.34 -2.49 0.84
N GLY A 70 5.30 -1.94 0.09
CA GLY A 70 5.28 -0.55 -0.37
C GLY A 70 6.12 0.42 0.49
N LEU A 71 6.53 0.03 1.70
CA LEU A 71 7.34 0.87 2.58
C LEU A 71 8.70 1.30 1.99
N PRO A 72 9.45 0.46 1.24
CA PRO A 72 10.70 0.89 0.61
C PRO A 72 10.55 2.12 -0.27
N MET A 73 9.42 2.27 -0.97
CA MET A 73 9.16 3.44 -1.81
C MET A 73 8.80 4.68 -0.99
N LEU A 74 8.01 4.53 0.09
CA LEU A 74 7.75 5.63 1.02
C LEU A 74 9.05 6.13 1.66
N GLN A 75 9.99 5.23 1.93
CA GLN A 75 11.32 5.58 2.44
C GLN A 75 12.17 6.30 1.38
N LEU A 76 12.11 5.88 0.11
CA LEU A 76 12.78 6.57 -0.99
C LEU A 76 12.31 8.03 -1.14
N TYR A 77 11.04 8.30 -0.81
CA TYR A 77 10.46 9.63 -0.84
C TYR A 77 10.63 10.42 0.48
N ASP A 78 11.42 9.91 1.43
CA ASP A 78 11.59 10.50 2.77
C ASP A 78 10.25 10.77 3.49
N MET A 79 9.27 9.89 3.28
CA MET A 79 7.93 10.01 3.88
C MET A 79 7.82 9.21 5.18
N ALA A 80 8.44 8.03 5.25
CA ALA A 80 8.46 7.17 6.45
C ALA A 80 9.67 6.25 6.44
N TYR A 81 9.99 5.66 7.59
CA TYR A 81 11.18 4.82 7.75
C TYR A 81 10.81 3.44 8.30
N GLU A 82 11.46 2.41 7.77
CA GLU A 82 11.34 1.04 8.26
C GLU A 82 11.77 0.97 9.74
N PRO A 83 11.07 0.17 10.59
CA PRO A 83 11.31 0.15 12.03
C PRO A 83 12.76 0.00 12.47
N HIS A 84 13.51 -0.96 11.92
CA HIS A 84 14.91 -1.16 12.28
C HIS A 84 15.78 0.04 11.89
N GLN A 85 15.59 0.60 10.68
CA GLN A 85 16.30 1.82 10.26
C GLN A 85 15.93 3.05 11.08
N ALA A 86 14.66 3.21 11.44
CA ALA A 86 14.18 4.35 12.21
C ALA A 86 14.80 4.33 13.62
N ILE A 87 14.78 3.18 14.29
CA ILE A 87 15.37 2.99 15.62
C ILE A 87 16.87 3.34 15.59
N ALA A 88 17.61 2.82 14.60
CA ALA A 88 19.04 3.10 14.47
C ALA A 88 19.38 4.60 14.28
N ARG A 89 18.42 5.40 13.79
CA ARG A 89 18.56 6.85 13.55
C ARG A 89 17.88 7.72 14.61
N GLY A 90 17.27 7.13 15.65
CA GLY A 90 16.49 7.87 16.65
C GLY A 90 15.22 8.51 16.09
N LEU A 91 14.66 7.93 15.03
CA LEU A 91 13.43 8.37 14.38
C LEU A 91 12.23 7.51 14.83
N ASN A 92 11.03 8.05 14.67
CA ASN A 92 9.79 7.29 14.85
C ASN A 92 9.64 6.29 13.69
N PRO A 93 9.37 5.01 13.98
CA PRO A 93 9.19 3.99 12.96
C PRO A 93 7.84 4.13 12.25
N PHE A 94 7.75 3.62 11.02
CA PHE A 94 6.46 3.39 10.35
C PHE A 94 5.50 2.63 11.31
N PRO A 95 4.21 3.01 11.42
CA PRO A 95 3.41 3.84 10.52
C PRO A 95 3.50 5.37 10.72
N PHE A 96 4.46 5.87 11.49
CA PHE A 96 4.66 7.33 11.56
C PHE A 96 5.11 7.91 10.21
N MET A 97 4.33 8.85 9.69
CA MET A 97 4.62 9.57 8.44
C MET A 97 5.20 10.94 8.75
N TYR A 98 6.42 11.21 8.28
CA TYR A 98 7.08 12.51 8.33
C TYR A 98 6.53 13.47 7.27
N LYS A 99 6.07 12.92 6.14
CA LYS A 99 5.44 13.68 5.04
C LYS A 99 4.30 12.85 4.46
N TRP A 100 3.20 13.51 4.12
CA TRP A 100 2.02 12.84 3.53
C TRP A 100 1.93 12.98 2.01
N ILE A 101 2.61 13.97 1.43
CA ILE A 101 2.61 14.25 -0.01
C ILE A 101 4.05 14.41 -0.46
N ASN A 102 4.40 13.80 -1.59
CA ASN A 102 5.67 14.02 -2.29
C ASN A 102 5.51 15.24 -3.22
N LYS A 103 6.11 16.38 -2.85
CA LYS A 103 6.11 17.62 -3.65
C LYS A 103 7.54 18.08 -3.86
#